data_AF-A0A1F4JHM0-F1
#
_entry.id   AF-A0A1F4JHM0-F1
#
_cell.length_a   1.000
_cell.length_b   1.000
_cell.length_c   1.000
_cell.angle_alpha   90.00
_cell.angle_beta   90.00
_cell.angle_gamma   90.00
#
_symmetry.space_group_name_H-M   'P 1'
#
loop_
_entity.id
_entity.type
_entity.pdbx_description
1 polymer ?
#
loop_
_entity_poly.entity_id
_entity_poly.type
_entity_poly.pdbx_seq_one_letter_code
_entity_poly.pdbx_strand_id
1 'polypeptide(L)'
;MLRRLQAAAHRHGGECLATAYRGPEEKYPFRCAQGHAWATRPANIRNGSWCPVCAATTYWDKARRASLHRLQTLAHQQGGACLAPAYLGSVHKHAFRCAAGHIWETEPRFIQKGHWCPTCHYLQARLEFETIQVLVQQKGGRCLSDIYVNCKTPLLLMCAQGHTFLQKPSALQRGHWCQQCAHQQMRKTIVDMQAAARARGGACLSTAYINNKTHLYWQCADGHVWRATLGAITGSRKQWCPQCRAGRTKKEAQRERIAQMNMEGTGPFR
;
A
#
# COMPACT_ATOMS: atom_id res chain seq x y z
N MET A 1 39.54 1.59 59.29
CA MET A 1 38.54 1.70 58.19
C MET A 1 39.18 2.13 56.86
N LEU A 2 40.05 3.15 56.82
CA LEU A 2 40.76 3.58 55.60
C LEU A 2 41.53 2.46 54.89
N ARG A 3 42.30 1.65 55.63
CA ARG A 3 43.06 0.51 55.07
C ARG A 3 42.18 -0.48 54.30
N ARG A 4 40.93 -0.71 54.75
CA ARG A 4 39.96 -1.59 54.06
C ARG A 4 39.50 -0.98 52.74
N LEU A 5 39.33 0.34 52.70
CA LEU A 5 38.96 1.08 51.50
C LEU A 5 40.10 1.13 50.47
N GLN A 6 41.33 1.34 50.95
CA GLN A 6 42.55 1.26 50.12
C GLN A 6 42.76 -0.15 49.56
N ALA A 7 42.58 -1.20 50.38
CA ALA A 7 42.64 -2.58 49.91
C ALA A 7 41.55 -2.90 48.86
N ALA A 8 40.34 -2.35 49.02
CA ALA A 8 39.29 -2.48 48.02
C ALA A 8 39.66 -1.81 46.69
N ALA A 9 40.30 -0.63 46.75
CA ALA A 9 40.82 0.04 45.57
C ALA A 9 41.87 -0.78 44.82
N HIS A 10 42.83 -1.36 45.56
CA HIS A 10 43.86 -2.21 44.97
C HIS A 10 43.30 -3.47 44.30
N ARG A 11 42.24 -4.09 44.84
CA ARG A 11 41.58 -5.24 44.19
C ARG A 11 40.99 -4.91 42.82
N HIS A 12 40.61 -3.66 42.59
CA HIS A 12 40.14 -3.19 41.29
C HIS A 12 41.27 -2.64 40.40
N GLY A 13 42.53 -2.87 40.77
CA GLY A 13 43.70 -2.41 40.01
C GLY A 13 43.86 -0.89 40.02
N GLY A 14 43.49 -0.20 41.10
CA GLY A 14 43.80 1.21 41.27
C GLY A 14 44.04 1.58 42.73
N GLU A 15 43.92 2.87 43.04
CA GLU A 15 44.33 3.41 44.34
C GLU A 15 43.26 4.35 44.93
N CYS A 16 43.22 4.40 46.25
CA CYS A 16 42.46 5.39 47.00
C CYS A 16 43.42 6.49 47.46
N LEU A 17 43.19 7.72 47.01
CA LEU A 17 44.07 8.86 47.26
C LEU A 17 43.79 9.55 48.61
N ALA A 18 42.84 9.03 49.39
CA ALA A 18 42.48 9.61 50.68
C ALA A 18 43.51 9.27 51.76
N THR A 19 43.88 10.29 52.56
CA THR A 19 44.82 10.15 53.68
C THR A 19 44.13 9.91 55.02
N ALA A 20 42.83 10.17 55.14
CA ALA A 20 42.03 9.95 56.35
C ALA A 20 40.62 9.43 56.02
N TYR A 21 40.04 8.64 56.93
CA TYR A 21 38.64 8.18 56.83
C TYR A 21 37.74 9.08 57.67
N ARG A 22 36.81 9.79 57.02
CA ARG A 22 35.95 10.81 57.64
C ARG A 22 34.49 10.37 57.84
N GLY A 23 34.12 9.18 57.38
CA GLY A 23 32.75 8.65 57.51
C GLY A 23 32.27 7.88 56.27
N PRO A 24 31.19 7.08 56.39
CA PRO A 24 30.68 6.24 55.31
C PRO A 24 29.94 7.01 54.20
N GLU A 25 29.38 8.19 54.51
CA GLU A 25 28.65 9.02 53.53
C GLU A 25 29.54 9.96 52.72
N GLU A 26 30.79 10.11 53.15
CA GLU A 26 31.77 10.99 52.54
C GLU A 26 32.26 10.43 51.19
N LYS A 27 32.61 11.33 50.26
CA LYS A 27 33.22 10.95 48.99
C LYS A 27 34.73 10.92 49.12
N TYR A 28 35.34 9.83 48.68
CA TYR A 28 36.78 9.64 48.71
C TYR A 28 37.35 9.65 47.29
N PRO A 29 38.51 10.28 47.05
CA PRO A 29 39.17 10.26 45.76
C PRO A 29 39.80 8.90 45.47
N PHE A 30 39.60 8.42 44.24
CA PHE A 30 40.17 7.20 43.68
C PHE A 30 40.80 7.47 42.33
N ARG A 31 41.75 6.62 41.94
CA ARG A 31 42.36 6.59 40.60
C ARG A 31 42.44 5.15 40.11
N CYS A 32 42.06 4.89 38.86
CA CYS A 32 42.16 3.55 38.26
C CYS A 32 43.50 3.37 37.52
N ALA A 33 43.81 2.13 37.09
CA ALA A 33 44.99 1.83 36.27
C ALA A 33 45.13 2.69 34.99
N GLN A 34 44.00 3.14 34.42
CA GLN A 34 43.99 4.01 33.24
C GLN A 34 44.17 5.50 33.58
N GLY A 35 44.49 5.83 34.83
CA GLY A 35 44.74 7.20 35.29
C GLY A 35 43.47 8.04 35.55
N HIS A 36 42.27 7.54 35.26
CA HIS A 36 41.04 8.28 35.54
C HIS A 36 40.88 8.49 37.05
N ALA A 37 40.68 9.73 37.47
CA ALA A 37 40.41 10.11 38.85
C ALA A 37 38.92 10.44 39.04
N TRP A 38 38.33 9.95 40.13
CA TRP A 38 36.94 10.27 40.50
C TRP A 38 36.76 10.21 42.01
N ALA A 39 35.67 10.79 42.52
CA ALA A 39 35.31 10.71 43.94
C ALA A 39 33.96 10.00 44.13
N THR A 40 33.90 9.04 45.04
CA THR A 40 32.65 8.29 45.33
C THR A 40 32.62 7.78 46.77
N ARG A 41 31.46 7.27 47.20
CA ARG A 41 31.28 6.72 48.55
C ARG A 41 31.93 5.34 48.71
N PRO A 42 32.44 4.97 49.90
CA PRO A 42 33.01 3.65 50.17
C PRO A 42 32.05 2.48 49.94
N ALA A 43 30.74 2.69 50.08
CA ALA A 43 29.73 1.68 49.78
C ALA A 43 29.76 1.26 48.30
N ASN A 44 29.91 2.20 47.37
CA ASN A 44 29.91 1.92 45.93
C ASN A 44 31.10 1.04 45.52
N ILE A 45 32.29 1.35 46.04
CA ILE A 45 33.50 0.55 45.80
C ILE A 45 33.33 -0.87 46.37
N ARG A 46 32.79 -0.99 47.58
CA ARG A 46 32.55 -2.31 48.20
C ARG A 46 31.50 -3.14 47.44
N ASN A 47 30.52 -2.49 46.84
CA ASN A 47 29.47 -3.12 46.04
C ASN A 47 29.90 -3.43 44.59
N GLY A 48 31.19 -3.23 44.25
CA GLY A 48 31.77 -3.61 42.96
C GLY A 48 31.79 -2.52 41.90
N SER A 49 31.24 -1.33 42.18
CA SER A 49 31.36 -0.16 41.29
C SER A 49 32.75 0.45 41.40
N TRP A 50 33.44 0.62 40.26
CA TRP A 50 34.80 1.12 40.25
C TRP A 50 34.93 2.45 39.48
N CYS A 51 35.53 2.43 38.29
CA CYS A 51 35.79 3.61 37.48
C CYS A 51 34.62 3.90 36.52
N PRO A 52 33.91 5.03 36.65
CA PRO A 52 32.77 5.35 35.79
C PRO A 52 33.17 5.55 34.33
N VAL A 53 34.38 6.07 34.07
CA VAL A 53 34.89 6.27 32.70
C VAL A 53 35.17 4.93 32.03
N CYS A 54 35.90 4.03 32.68
CA CYS A 54 36.17 2.69 32.13
C CYS A 54 34.89 1.86 31.96
N ALA A 55 33.96 1.96 32.90
CA ALA A 55 32.65 1.31 32.80
C ALA A 55 31.85 1.83 31.60
N ALA A 56 31.84 3.15 31.38
CA ALA A 56 31.22 3.76 30.21
C ALA A 56 31.87 3.29 28.90
N THR A 57 33.22 3.28 28.81
CA THR A 57 33.93 2.78 27.62
C THR A 57 33.56 1.34 27.29
N THR A 58 33.59 0.46 28.29
CA THR A 58 33.24 -0.97 28.12
C THR A 58 31.79 -1.16 27.67
N TYR A 59 30.87 -0.37 28.24
CA TYR A 59 29.47 -0.36 27.83
C TYR A 59 29.32 0.04 26.36
N TRP A 60 29.96 1.14 25.95
CA TRP A 60 29.90 1.60 24.56
C TRP A 60 30.54 0.60 23.59
N ASP A 61 31.62 -0.08 23.96
CA ASP A 61 32.23 -1.12 23.11
C ASP A 61 31.34 -2.35 22.95
N LYS A 62 30.65 -2.77 24.02
CA LYS A 62 29.61 -3.81 23.93
C LYS A 62 28.47 -3.35 23.02
N ALA A 63 28.00 -2.11 23.16
CA ALA A 63 26.93 -1.54 22.35
C ALA A 63 27.31 -1.41 20.86
N ARG A 64 28.56 -1.02 20.56
CA ARG A 64 29.10 -0.95 19.18
C ARG A 64 29.16 -2.33 18.55
N ARG A 65 29.65 -3.35 19.27
CA ARG A 65 29.68 -4.74 18.77
C ARG A 65 28.27 -5.28 18.50
N ALA A 66 27.33 -5.05 19.41
CA ALA A 66 25.93 -5.43 19.22
C ALA A 66 25.30 -4.72 18.00
N SER A 67 25.61 -3.43 17.81
CA SER A 67 25.15 -2.65 16.66
C SER A 67 25.73 -3.17 15.33
N LEU A 68 27.02 -3.50 15.29
CA LEU A 68 27.64 -4.11 14.11
C LEU A 68 27.00 -5.46 13.78
N HIS A 69 26.83 -6.31 14.79
CA HIS A 69 26.20 -7.62 14.63
C HIS A 69 24.79 -7.48 14.05
N ARG A 70 24.00 -6.51 14.55
CA ARG A 70 22.68 -6.22 14.00
C ARG A 70 22.72 -5.85 12.51
N LEU A 71 23.69 -5.04 12.08
CA LEU A 71 23.84 -4.69 10.66
C LEU A 71 24.25 -5.89 9.81
N GLN A 72 25.12 -6.75 10.32
CA GLN A 72 25.52 -7.99 9.64
C GLN A 72 24.33 -8.94 9.48
N THR A 73 23.50 -9.09 10.52
CA THR A 73 22.28 -9.91 10.45
C THR A 73 21.28 -9.36 9.44
N LEU A 74 21.01 -8.05 9.45
CA LEU A 74 20.13 -7.42 8.46
C LEU A 74 20.66 -7.59 7.04
N ALA A 75 21.98 -7.48 6.86
CA ALA A 75 22.61 -7.69 5.56
C ALA A 75 22.43 -9.12 5.05
N HIS A 76 22.61 -10.09 5.93
CA HIS A 76 22.42 -11.50 5.61
C HIS A 76 20.98 -11.82 5.24
N GLN A 77 20.00 -11.26 5.97
CA GLN A 77 18.56 -11.42 5.66
C GLN A 77 18.19 -10.91 4.27
N GLN A 78 18.91 -9.90 3.76
CA GLN A 78 18.73 -9.35 2.42
C GLN A 78 19.59 -10.07 1.36
N GLY A 79 20.17 -11.23 1.70
CA GLY A 79 21.01 -12.04 0.81
C GLY A 79 22.38 -11.42 0.51
N GLY A 80 22.87 -10.51 1.35
CA GLY A 80 24.16 -9.86 1.18
C GLY A 80 25.02 -9.84 2.43
N ALA A 81 25.97 -8.91 2.48
CA ALA A 81 26.96 -8.82 3.56
C ALA A 81 27.23 -7.36 3.95
N CYS A 82 27.43 -7.14 5.25
CA CYS A 82 28.05 -5.93 5.78
C CYS A 82 29.57 -6.11 5.73
N LEU A 83 30.26 -5.22 5.04
CA LEU A 83 31.72 -5.28 4.85
C LEU A 83 32.48 -4.46 5.90
N ALA A 84 31.77 -3.68 6.73
CA ALA A 84 32.41 -2.84 7.72
C ALA A 84 33.05 -3.68 8.86
N PRO A 85 34.32 -3.41 9.23
CA PRO A 85 34.99 -4.15 10.30
C PRO A 85 34.55 -3.71 11.71
N ALA A 86 33.97 -2.51 11.85
CA ALA A 86 33.54 -1.95 13.12
C ALA A 86 32.32 -1.03 12.97
N TYR A 87 31.57 -0.85 14.07
CA TYR A 87 30.46 0.12 14.10
C TYR A 87 30.96 1.51 14.51
N LEU A 88 31.11 2.38 13.52
CA LEU A 88 31.56 3.77 13.70
C LEU A 88 30.49 4.74 14.24
N GLY A 89 29.23 4.33 14.32
CA GLY A 89 28.11 5.18 14.77
C GLY A 89 26.95 5.23 13.78
N SER A 90 25.81 5.78 14.19
CA SER A 90 24.58 5.78 13.38
C SER A 90 24.58 6.75 12.20
N VAL A 91 25.45 7.77 12.24
CA VAL A 91 25.59 8.81 11.22
C VAL A 91 26.74 8.53 10.23
N HIS A 92 27.61 7.58 10.56
CA HIS A 92 28.70 7.17 9.69
C HIS A 92 28.19 6.13 8.69
N LYS A 93 28.73 6.16 7.48
CA LYS A 93 28.41 5.18 6.46
C LYS A 93 29.17 3.88 6.72
N HIS A 94 28.55 2.76 6.35
CA HIS A 94 29.13 1.42 6.37
C HIS A 94 29.00 0.82 4.99
N ALA A 95 30.00 0.05 4.58
CA ALA A 95 30.00 -0.64 3.29
C ALA A 95 29.17 -1.93 3.35
N PHE A 96 28.40 -2.19 2.30
CA PHE A 96 27.56 -3.37 2.12
C PHE A 96 27.72 -3.94 0.72
N ARG A 97 27.43 -5.23 0.56
CA ARG A 97 27.39 -5.94 -0.72
C ARG A 97 26.08 -6.73 -0.83
N CYS A 98 25.38 -6.67 -1.96
CA CYS A 98 24.16 -7.47 -2.19
C CYS A 98 24.48 -8.82 -2.86
N ALA A 99 23.47 -9.67 -3.01
CA ALA A 99 23.57 -10.96 -3.70
C ALA A 99 24.09 -10.85 -5.14
N ALA A 100 23.71 -9.78 -5.85
CA ALA A 100 24.18 -9.50 -7.22
C ALA A 100 25.60 -8.92 -7.27
N GLY A 101 26.28 -8.77 -6.14
CA GLY A 101 27.67 -8.31 -6.07
C GLY A 101 27.86 -6.79 -6.03
N HIS A 102 26.80 -5.97 -6.13
CA HIS A 102 26.93 -4.52 -6.02
C HIS A 102 27.40 -4.11 -4.63
N ILE A 103 28.39 -3.22 -4.57
CA ILE A 103 28.93 -2.66 -3.33
C ILE A 103 28.49 -1.21 -3.22
N TRP A 104 28.03 -0.80 -2.03
CA TRP A 104 27.69 0.59 -1.74
C TRP A 104 27.92 0.92 -0.27
N GLU A 105 27.96 2.21 0.03
CA GLU A 105 28.05 2.72 1.39
C GLU A 105 26.78 3.49 1.78
N THR A 106 26.26 3.24 2.96
CA THR A 106 25.10 3.98 3.49
C THR A 106 25.09 4.01 5.00
N GLU A 107 24.31 4.93 5.58
CA GLU A 107 24.14 5.01 7.03
C GLU A 107 23.28 3.83 7.56
N PRO A 108 23.60 3.29 8.75
CA PRO A 108 22.87 2.22 9.41
C PRO A 108 21.35 2.39 9.45
N ARG A 109 20.89 3.63 9.64
CA ARG A 109 19.45 3.95 9.74
C ARG A 109 18.65 3.57 8.49
N PHE A 110 19.27 3.59 7.31
CA PHE A 110 18.57 3.22 6.06
C PHE A 110 18.42 1.71 5.95
N ILE A 111 19.47 0.96 6.29
CA ILE A 111 19.43 -0.51 6.35
C ILE A 111 18.40 -0.98 7.38
N GLN A 112 18.39 -0.35 8.56
CA GLN A 112 17.41 -0.65 9.62
C GLN A 112 15.96 -0.34 9.21
N LYS A 113 15.75 0.63 8.31
CA LYS A 113 14.44 0.93 7.71
C LYS A 113 14.09 0.02 6.52
N GLY A 114 14.95 -0.92 6.16
CA GLY A 114 14.73 -1.88 5.07
C GLY A 114 15.23 -1.42 3.69
N HIS A 115 15.91 -0.27 3.59
CA HIS A 115 16.60 0.07 2.34
C HIS A 115 17.81 -0.83 2.17
N TRP A 116 18.03 -1.34 0.96
CA TRP A 116 19.12 -2.28 0.70
C TRP A 116 20.04 -1.79 -0.41
N CYS A 117 19.95 -2.36 -1.61
CA CYS A 117 20.84 -2.06 -2.71
C CYS A 117 20.23 -1.01 -3.67
N PRO A 118 20.82 0.20 -3.80
CA PRO A 118 20.31 1.24 -4.70
C PRO A 118 20.40 0.83 -6.17
N THR A 119 21.46 0.11 -6.56
CA THR A 119 21.64 -0.36 -7.94
C THR A 119 20.59 -1.40 -8.32
N CYS A 120 20.34 -2.41 -7.47
CA CYS A 120 19.29 -3.39 -7.72
C CYS A 120 17.92 -2.71 -7.77
N HIS A 121 17.64 -1.76 -6.88
CA HIS A 121 16.40 -1.00 -6.90
C HIS A 121 16.21 -0.22 -8.21
N TYR A 122 17.25 0.45 -8.69
CA TYR A 122 17.23 1.17 -9.96
C TYR A 122 17.02 0.24 -11.16
N LEU A 123 17.72 -0.90 -11.21
CA LEU A 123 17.56 -1.89 -12.27
C LEU A 123 16.14 -2.48 -12.29
N GLN A 124 15.55 -2.76 -11.12
CA GLN A 124 14.16 -3.19 -11.03
C GLN A 124 13.17 -2.13 -11.51
N ALA A 125 13.38 -0.86 -11.12
CA ALA A 125 12.53 0.24 -11.58
C ALA A 125 12.58 0.43 -13.10
N ARG A 126 13.76 0.25 -13.72
CA ARG A 126 13.91 0.27 -15.18
C ARG A 126 13.15 -0.85 -15.87
N LEU A 127 13.30 -2.09 -15.40
CA LEU A 127 12.57 -3.24 -15.94
C LEU A 127 11.05 -3.07 -15.82
N GLU A 128 10.59 -2.50 -14.70
CA GLU A 128 9.18 -2.15 -14.53
C GLU A 128 8.74 -1.10 -15.56
N PHE A 129 9.56 -0.06 -15.80
CA PHE A 129 9.24 0.95 -16.80
C PHE A 129 9.14 0.38 -18.21
N GLU A 130 10.09 -0.47 -18.62
CA GLU A 130 10.06 -1.18 -19.91
C GLU A 130 8.80 -2.05 -20.03
N THR A 131 8.43 -2.76 -18.95
CA THR A 131 7.19 -3.56 -18.91
C THR A 131 5.94 -2.69 -19.11
N ILE A 132 5.90 -1.50 -18.50
CA ILE A 132 4.80 -0.55 -18.67
C ILE A 132 4.74 0.00 -20.10
N GLN A 133 5.89 0.29 -20.71
CA GLN A 133 5.95 0.72 -22.11
C GLN A 133 5.40 -0.36 -23.05
N VAL A 134 5.75 -1.63 -22.84
CA VAL A 134 5.19 -2.76 -23.58
C VAL A 134 3.67 -2.86 -23.39
N LEU A 135 3.17 -2.75 -22.16
CA LEU A 135 1.73 -2.75 -21.87
C LEU A 135 0.99 -1.63 -22.61
N VAL A 136 1.59 -0.43 -22.66
CA VAL A 136 1.04 0.73 -23.37
C VAL A 136 0.98 0.46 -24.88
N GLN A 137 2.05 -0.11 -25.45
CA GLN A 137 2.11 -0.50 -26.86
C GLN A 137 1.09 -1.59 -27.21
N GLN A 138 0.91 -2.60 -26.36
CA GLN A 138 -0.09 -3.67 -26.54
C GLN A 138 -1.52 -3.13 -26.59
N LYS A 139 -1.80 -2.00 -25.91
CA LYS A 139 -3.09 -1.29 -25.99
C LYS A 139 -3.17 -0.30 -27.16
N GLY A 140 -2.22 -0.35 -28.10
CA GLY A 140 -2.12 0.57 -29.24
C GLY A 140 -1.76 2.01 -28.85
N GLY A 141 -1.25 2.22 -27.64
CA GLY A 141 -0.85 3.54 -27.14
C GLY A 141 0.64 3.80 -27.25
N ARG A 142 1.04 5.02 -26.88
CA ARG A 142 2.43 5.48 -26.81
C ARG A 142 2.69 6.12 -25.44
N CYS A 143 3.79 5.76 -24.81
CA CYS A 143 4.28 6.46 -23.62
C CYS A 143 5.05 7.70 -24.09
N LEU A 144 4.67 8.88 -23.60
CA LEU A 144 5.30 10.15 -23.93
C LEU A 144 6.30 10.61 -22.86
N SER A 145 6.22 10.05 -21.65
CA SER A 145 7.22 10.25 -20.62
C SER A 145 8.51 9.49 -20.93
N ASP A 146 9.64 10.17 -20.75
CA ASP A 146 11.02 9.67 -20.82
C ASP A 146 11.57 9.30 -19.43
N ILE A 147 11.04 9.91 -18.37
CA ILE A 147 11.45 9.70 -16.99
C ILE A 147 10.44 8.82 -16.25
N TYR A 148 10.95 7.76 -15.61
CA TYR A 148 10.20 6.91 -14.68
C TYR A 148 10.75 7.05 -13.27
N VAL A 149 9.91 7.52 -12.34
CA VAL A 149 10.29 7.71 -10.93
C VAL A 149 9.87 6.50 -10.10
N ASN A 150 8.60 6.10 -10.19
CA ASN A 150 8.02 4.96 -9.47
C ASN A 150 6.59 4.67 -9.96
N CYS A 151 5.98 3.61 -9.44
CA CYS A 151 4.65 3.14 -9.85
C CYS A 151 3.46 4.04 -9.43
N LYS A 152 3.71 5.10 -8.64
CA LYS A 152 2.71 6.06 -8.14
C LYS A 152 2.76 7.40 -8.87
N THR A 153 3.89 7.74 -9.48
CA THR A 153 4.05 8.95 -10.29
C THR A 153 3.35 8.74 -11.65
N PRO A 154 2.40 9.59 -12.04
CA PRO A 154 1.72 9.46 -13.32
C PRO A 154 2.69 9.61 -14.50
N LEU A 155 2.49 8.78 -15.53
CA LEU A 155 3.12 8.90 -16.83
C LEU A 155 2.18 9.61 -17.79
N LEU A 156 2.74 10.37 -18.72
CA LEU A 156 2.02 10.96 -19.84
C LEU A 156 1.92 9.93 -20.97
N LEU A 157 0.70 9.61 -21.38
CA LEU A 157 0.40 8.58 -22.37
C LEU A 157 -0.50 9.14 -23.47
N MET A 158 -0.43 8.54 -24.65
CA MET A 158 -1.33 8.78 -25.77
C MET A 158 -1.98 7.46 -26.20
N CYS A 159 -3.30 7.40 -26.34
CA CYS A 159 -3.96 6.18 -26.85
C CYS A 159 -4.00 6.13 -28.39
N ALA A 160 -4.44 5.01 -28.96
CA ALA A 160 -4.60 4.82 -30.40
C ALA A 160 -5.53 5.85 -31.07
N GLN A 161 -6.49 6.39 -30.32
CA GLN A 161 -7.41 7.44 -30.80
C GLN A 161 -6.83 8.86 -30.68
N GLY A 162 -5.56 9.00 -30.28
CA GLY A 162 -4.85 10.27 -30.16
C GLY A 162 -5.09 11.04 -28.86
N HIS A 163 -5.87 10.52 -27.91
CA HIS A 163 -6.08 11.20 -26.63
C HIS A 163 -4.84 11.13 -25.74
N THR A 164 -4.37 12.28 -25.27
CA THR A 164 -3.28 12.40 -24.30
C THR A 164 -3.82 12.49 -22.88
N PHE A 165 -3.29 11.69 -21.96
CA PHE A 165 -3.73 11.65 -20.57
C PHE A 165 -2.62 11.20 -19.61
N LEU A 166 -2.77 11.57 -18.34
CA LEU A 166 -1.91 11.11 -17.26
C LEU A 166 -2.48 9.84 -16.64
N GLN A 167 -1.63 8.84 -16.40
CA GLN A 167 -2.03 7.63 -15.68
C GLN A 167 -0.88 7.04 -14.86
N LYS A 168 -1.21 6.51 -13.68
CA LYS A 168 -0.23 5.85 -12.81
C LYS A 168 0.10 4.45 -13.35
N PRO A 169 1.38 4.02 -13.35
CA PRO A 169 1.78 2.66 -13.73
C PRO A 169 0.99 1.57 -13.00
N SER A 170 0.83 1.71 -11.68
CA SER A 170 0.02 0.79 -10.85
C SER A 170 -1.47 0.71 -11.26
N ALA A 171 -2.01 1.75 -11.89
CA ALA A 171 -3.36 1.73 -12.43
C ALA A 171 -3.43 1.07 -13.80
N LEU A 172 -2.41 1.30 -14.65
CA LEU A 172 -2.27 0.62 -15.94
C LEU A 172 -2.20 -0.90 -15.77
N GLN A 173 -1.39 -1.38 -14.82
CA GLN A 173 -1.28 -2.80 -14.47
C GLN A 173 -2.62 -3.40 -14.01
N ARG A 174 -3.49 -2.60 -13.37
CA ARG A 174 -4.86 -3.00 -13.00
C ARG A 174 -5.87 -2.85 -14.13
N GLY A 175 -5.43 -2.50 -15.34
CA GLY A 175 -6.28 -2.38 -16.52
C GLY A 175 -6.92 -1.01 -16.74
N HIS A 176 -6.66 -0.02 -15.88
CA HIS A 176 -7.17 1.35 -16.10
C HIS A 176 -6.49 1.96 -17.33
N TRP A 177 -7.27 2.64 -18.16
CA TRP A 177 -6.79 3.21 -19.43
C TRP A 177 -7.40 4.59 -19.69
N CYS A 178 -7.40 4.99 -20.96
CA CYS A 178 -7.94 6.25 -21.47
C CYS A 178 -9.43 6.41 -21.12
N GLN A 179 -9.72 7.37 -20.23
CA GLN A 179 -11.09 7.68 -19.81
C GLN A 179 -11.95 8.19 -20.97
N GLN A 180 -11.36 8.92 -21.92
CA GLN A 180 -12.09 9.44 -23.07
C GLN A 180 -12.54 8.30 -23.99
N CYS A 181 -11.66 7.33 -24.28
CA CYS A 181 -12.05 6.12 -25.01
C CYS A 181 -13.10 5.30 -24.27
N ALA A 182 -12.96 5.13 -22.95
CA ALA A 182 -13.96 4.43 -22.14
C ALA A 182 -15.33 5.13 -22.23
N HIS A 183 -15.35 6.46 -22.13
CA HIS A 183 -16.58 7.24 -22.25
C HIS A 183 -17.20 7.17 -23.65
N GLN A 184 -16.38 7.22 -24.71
CA GLN A 184 -16.84 7.05 -26.09
C GLN A 184 -17.47 5.66 -26.31
N GLN A 185 -16.85 4.60 -25.78
CA GLN A 185 -17.39 3.23 -25.87
C GLN A 185 -18.69 3.05 -25.08
N MET A 186 -18.86 3.78 -23.96
CA MET A 186 -20.09 3.72 -23.16
C MET A 186 -21.26 4.52 -23.78
N ARG A 187 -20.99 5.39 -24.77
CA ARG A 187 -21.99 6.29 -25.33
C ARG A 187 -22.91 5.52 -26.28
N LYS A 188 -24.12 5.22 -25.80
CA LYS A 188 -25.16 4.58 -26.59
C LYS A 188 -25.63 5.47 -27.74
N THR A 189 -25.93 4.85 -28.87
CA THR A 189 -26.36 5.44 -30.14
C THR A 189 -27.82 5.11 -30.42
N ILE A 190 -28.41 5.73 -31.45
CA ILE A 190 -29.77 5.38 -31.88
C ILE A 190 -29.87 3.92 -32.37
N VAL A 191 -28.80 3.39 -32.96
CA VAL A 191 -28.72 1.99 -33.42
C VAL A 191 -28.84 1.05 -32.22
N ASP A 192 -28.22 1.39 -31.08
CA ASP A 192 -28.37 0.62 -29.84
C ASP A 192 -29.81 0.63 -29.34
N MET A 193 -30.55 1.73 -29.53
CA MET A 193 -31.97 1.82 -29.13
C MET A 193 -32.83 0.92 -30.01
N GLN A 194 -32.58 0.92 -31.31
CA GLN A 194 -33.26 0.06 -32.29
C GLN A 194 -32.98 -1.42 -32.01
N ALA A 195 -31.72 -1.78 -31.70
CA ALA A 195 -31.36 -3.13 -31.27
C ALA A 195 -32.09 -3.53 -29.97
N ALA A 196 -32.14 -2.65 -28.97
CA ALA A 196 -32.84 -2.91 -27.71
C ALA A 196 -34.35 -3.12 -27.88
N ALA A 197 -34.97 -2.44 -28.86
CA ALA A 197 -36.38 -2.64 -29.21
C ALA A 197 -36.61 -3.99 -29.91
N ARG A 198 -35.77 -4.32 -30.90
CA ARG A 198 -35.84 -5.60 -31.63
C ARG A 198 -35.68 -6.80 -30.70
N ALA A 199 -34.77 -6.72 -29.74
CA ALA A 199 -34.56 -7.76 -28.73
C ALA A 199 -35.80 -8.02 -27.85
N ARG A 200 -36.79 -7.11 -27.84
CA ARG A 200 -38.07 -7.25 -27.11
C ARG A 200 -39.26 -7.45 -28.06
N GLY A 201 -39.00 -7.81 -29.31
CA GLY A 201 -40.03 -8.06 -30.32
C GLY A 201 -40.76 -6.79 -30.75
N GLY A 202 -40.09 -5.64 -30.78
CA GLY A 202 -40.68 -4.39 -31.25
C GLY A 202 -39.71 -3.47 -31.97
N ALA A 203 -40.12 -2.23 -32.18
CA ALA A 203 -39.37 -1.24 -32.95
C ALA A 203 -39.14 0.06 -32.15
N CYS A 204 -37.99 0.69 -32.38
CA CYS A 204 -37.77 2.08 -31.96
C CYS A 204 -38.09 2.96 -33.18
N LEU A 205 -39.11 3.81 -33.07
CA LEU A 205 -39.59 4.67 -34.16
C LEU A 205 -38.83 5.98 -34.26
N SER A 206 -38.06 6.33 -33.22
CA SER A 206 -37.23 7.53 -33.22
C SER A 206 -36.00 7.36 -34.12
N THR A 207 -35.57 8.46 -34.74
CA THR A 207 -34.39 8.51 -35.63
C THR A 207 -33.16 9.12 -34.97
N ALA A 208 -33.31 9.73 -33.78
CA ALA A 208 -32.23 10.37 -33.05
C ALA A 208 -32.26 10.04 -31.55
N TYR A 209 -31.07 9.89 -30.96
CA TYR A 209 -30.88 9.67 -29.52
C TYR A 209 -29.74 10.55 -29.03
N ILE A 210 -30.03 11.46 -28.08
CA ILE A 210 -29.07 12.47 -27.63
C ILE A 210 -28.39 12.04 -26.32
N ASN A 211 -29.18 11.57 -25.35
CA ASN A 211 -28.72 11.16 -24.02
C ASN A 211 -29.75 10.25 -23.32
N ASN A 212 -29.40 9.74 -22.13
CA ASN A 212 -30.25 8.82 -21.35
C ASN A 212 -31.58 9.42 -20.84
N LYS A 213 -31.75 10.75 -20.89
CA LYS A 213 -32.99 11.45 -20.56
C LYS A 213 -33.87 11.70 -21.80
N THR A 214 -33.37 11.41 -23.00
CA THR A 214 -34.12 11.57 -24.24
C THR A 214 -35.27 10.58 -24.26
N HIS A 215 -36.48 11.09 -24.42
CA HIS A 215 -37.66 10.26 -24.65
C HIS A 215 -37.70 9.82 -26.12
N LEU A 216 -37.83 8.52 -26.33
CA LEU A 216 -37.96 7.90 -27.64
C LEU A 216 -39.37 7.32 -27.80
N TYR A 217 -39.80 7.15 -29.04
CA TYR A 217 -41.02 6.45 -29.39
C TYR A 217 -40.71 4.98 -29.65
N TRP A 218 -41.46 4.10 -28.98
CA TRP A 218 -41.30 2.65 -29.02
C TRP A 218 -42.60 2.01 -29.47
N GLN A 219 -42.49 0.87 -30.16
CA GLN A 219 -43.62 0.06 -30.59
C GLN A 219 -43.40 -1.39 -30.18
N CYS A 220 -44.41 -2.07 -29.63
CA CYS A 220 -44.34 -3.51 -29.33
C CYS A 220 -44.85 -4.37 -30.50
N ALA A 221 -44.74 -5.70 -30.38
CA ALA A 221 -45.26 -6.65 -31.36
C ALA A 221 -46.75 -6.47 -31.65
N ASP A 222 -47.55 -6.12 -30.63
CA ASP A 222 -49.00 -5.88 -30.74
C ASP A 222 -49.33 -4.51 -31.37
N GLY A 223 -48.31 -3.74 -31.80
CA GLY A 223 -48.47 -2.45 -32.48
C GLY A 223 -48.65 -1.23 -31.57
N HIS A 224 -48.77 -1.40 -30.25
CA HIS A 224 -48.92 -0.26 -29.32
C HIS A 224 -47.70 0.66 -29.34
N VAL A 225 -47.92 1.97 -29.43
CA VAL A 225 -46.86 2.99 -29.44
C VAL A 225 -46.85 3.78 -28.13
N TRP A 226 -45.68 4.01 -27.55
CA TRP A 226 -45.54 4.84 -26.34
C TRP A 226 -44.22 5.61 -26.29
N ARG A 227 -44.17 6.65 -25.45
CA ARG A 227 -43.02 7.52 -25.24
C ARG A 227 -42.30 7.18 -23.95
N ALA A 228 -41.02 6.81 -24.01
CA ALA A 228 -40.24 6.42 -22.83
C ALA A 228 -38.74 6.67 -23.02
N THR A 229 -38.02 6.83 -21.91
CA THR A 229 -36.55 6.88 -21.91
C THR A 229 -35.95 5.47 -21.94
N LEU A 230 -34.68 5.36 -22.32
CA LEU A 230 -33.98 4.06 -22.32
C LEU A 230 -33.97 3.38 -20.94
N GLY A 231 -33.87 4.17 -19.86
CA GLY A 231 -33.90 3.63 -18.50
C GLY A 231 -35.21 2.91 -18.16
N ALA A 232 -36.35 3.37 -18.70
CA ALA A 232 -37.62 2.69 -18.52
C ALA A 232 -37.70 1.36 -19.28
N ILE A 233 -37.03 1.26 -20.43
CA ILE A 233 -36.99 0.05 -21.27
C ILE A 233 -36.02 -1.01 -20.71
N THR A 234 -34.85 -0.57 -20.26
CA THR A 234 -33.73 -1.45 -19.84
C THR A 234 -33.64 -1.67 -18.34
N GLY A 235 -34.39 -0.92 -17.54
CA GLY A 235 -34.40 -1.03 -16.09
C GLY A 235 -34.94 -2.37 -15.57
N SER A 236 -34.56 -2.71 -14.34
CA SER A 236 -34.90 -3.96 -13.64
C SER A 236 -36.41 -4.22 -13.48
N ARG A 237 -37.26 -3.20 -13.62
CA ARG A 237 -38.73 -3.34 -13.55
C ARG A 237 -39.38 -3.93 -14.80
N LYS A 238 -38.62 -4.25 -15.87
CA LYS A 238 -39.06 -5.00 -17.08
C LYS A 238 -40.41 -4.57 -17.68
N GLN A 239 -40.77 -3.29 -17.63
CA GLN A 239 -42.05 -2.82 -18.20
C GLN A 239 -41.84 -2.42 -19.65
N TRP A 240 -41.91 -3.40 -20.54
CA TRP A 240 -41.74 -3.18 -21.98
C TRP A 240 -42.87 -2.30 -22.54
N CYS A 241 -44.11 -2.79 -22.57
CA CYS A 241 -45.27 -2.03 -23.06
C CYS A 241 -46.29 -1.81 -21.91
N PRO A 242 -46.65 -0.55 -21.58
CA PRO A 242 -47.64 -0.24 -20.54
C PRO A 242 -49.03 -0.84 -20.83
N GLN A 243 -49.42 -0.84 -22.11
CA GLN A 243 -50.73 -1.32 -22.54
C GLN A 243 -50.81 -2.86 -22.44
N CYS A 244 -49.81 -3.58 -22.96
CA CYS A 244 -49.74 -5.04 -22.81
C CYS A 244 -49.70 -5.46 -21.33
N ARG A 245 -49.03 -4.67 -20.47
CA ARG A 245 -49.02 -4.92 -19.02
C ARG A 245 -50.40 -4.76 -18.40
N ALA A 246 -51.08 -3.64 -18.65
CA ALA A 246 -52.42 -3.39 -18.12
C ALA A 246 -53.43 -4.44 -18.60
N GLY A 247 -53.30 -4.91 -19.83
CA GLY A 247 -54.09 -6.02 -20.36
C GLY A 247 -53.87 -7.35 -19.65
N ARG A 248 -52.62 -7.67 -19.27
CA ARG A 248 -52.31 -8.89 -18.48
C ARG A 248 -52.89 -8.84 -17.08
N THR A 249 -52.72 -7.72 -16.36
CA THR A 249 -53.23 -7.59 -14.99
C THR A 249 -54.75 -7.68 -14.91
N LYS A 250 -55.47 -7.18 -15.91
CA LYS A 250 -56.94 -7.33 -16.00
C LYS A 250 -57.34 -8.80 -16.21
N LYS A 251 -56.62 -9.54 -17.06
CA LYS A 251 -56.85 -10.97 -17.30
C LYS A 251 -56.52 -11.83 -16.07
N GLU A 252 -55.46 -11.52 -15.33
CA GLU A 252 -55.08 -12.19 -14.09
C GLU A 252 -56.12 -11.97 -12.99
N ALA A 253 -56.51 -10.71 -12.73
CA ALA A 253 -57.55 -10.39 -11.74
C ALA A 253 -58.92 -11.03 -12.08
N GLN A 254 -59.26 -11.15 -13.37
CA GLN A 254 -60.48 -11.84 -13.80
C GLN A 254 -60.37 -13.36 -13.56
N ARG A 255 -59.22 -13.98 -13.81
CA ARG A 255 -58.98 -15.40 -13.53
C ARG A 255 -59.02 -15.71 -12.03
N GLU A 256 -58.45 -14.86 -11.19
CA GLU A 256 -58.49 -14.99 -9.73
C GLU A 256 -59.93 -14.87 -9.20
N ARG A 257 -60.72 -13.91 -9.71
CA ARG A 257 -62.16 -13.82 -9.37
C ARG A 257 -62.94 -15.07 -9.75
N ILE A 258 -62.72 -15.60 -10.95
CA ILE A 258 -63.37 -16.84 -11.42
C ILE A 258 -62.94 -18.04 -10.55
N ALA A 259 -61.66 -18.15 -10.20
CA ALA A 259 -61.15 -19.20 -9.32
C ALA A 259 -61.74 -19.10 -7.89
N GLN A 260 -61.89 -17.89 -7.36
CA GLN A 260 -62.47 -17.66 -6.03
C GLN A 260 -63.97 -17.98 -5.98
N MET A 261 -64.72 -17.61 -7.03
CA MET A 261 -66.13 -18.00 -7.18
C MET A 261 -66.32 -19.53 -7.29
N ASN A 262 -65.35 -20.23 -7.89
CA ASN A 262 -65.39 -21.70 -8.02
C ASN A 262 -65.02 -22.44 -6.73
N MET A 263 -64.29 -21.82 -5.79
CA MET A 263 -63.96 -22.41 -4.48
C MET A 263 -65.09 -22.24 -3.45
N GLU A 264 -65.89 -21.18 -3.57
CA GLU A 264 -67.03 -20.92 -2.68
C GLU A 264 -68.31 -21.67 -3.11
N GLY A 265 -68.34 -22.23 -4.32
CA GLY A 265 -69.49 -22.94 -4.91
C GLY A 265 -69.57 -24.44 -4.60
N THR A 266 -68.60 -25.03 -3.90
CA THR A 266 -68.64 -26.46 -3.50
C THR A 266 -68.97 -26.61 -2.01
N GLY A 267 -70.14 -26.10 -1.59
CA GLY A 267 -70.77 -26.52 -0.34
C GLY A 267 -71.69 -27.71 -0.60
N PRO A 268 -71.62 -28.80 0.17
CA PRO A 268 -72.40 -30.01 -0.12
C PRO A 268 -73.87 -29.72 0.12
N PHE A 269 -74.67 -29.76 -0.94
CA PHE A 269 -76.13 -29.89 -0.83
C PHE A 269 -76.42 -31.19 -0.08
N ARG A 270 -76.88 -31.06 1.18
CA ARG A 270 -77.54 -32.12 1.95
C ARG A 270 -78.98 -32.27 1.50
#